data_AF-A0A8J9RQD0-F1
#
_entry.id   AF-A0A8J9RQD0-F1
#
_cell.length_a   1.000
_cell.length_b   1.000
_cell.length_c   1.000
_cell.angle_alpha   90.00
_cell.angle_beta   90.00
_cell.angle_gamma   90.00
#
_symmetry.space_group_name_H-M   'P 1'
#
loop_
_entity.id
_entity.type
_entity.pdbx_description
1 polymer ?
#
loop_
_entity_poly.entity_id
_entity_poly.type
_entity_poly.pdbx_seq_one_letter_code
_entity_poly.pdbx_strand_id
1 'polypeptide(L)'
;MSLFRRKMIDAIGSDSNNKGYDAIVDLTRVLNSQSNNPRDTQIKTRQILLSLFPSWLPPAFKVMFSKPLPDLSCQLNAWVTMLTCQWLMGPCKVNDVEVDGGRLGSGQGVLVERCRYLEETGCASVCLNSCKIPTQEFFAKDMGLPLTMTPNYEDFSCQFSFGLTPKPVTEDEAFATPCFAQCPSKQRHRGYRCPGADVDTLVVT
;
A
#
# COMPACT_ATOMS: atom_id res chain seq x y z
N MET A 1 4.31 12.18 10.25
CA MET A 1 4.24 11.12 11.29
C MET A 1 3.11 11.31 12.31
N SER A 2 3.03 12.44 13.04
CA SER A 2 2.05 12.63 14.14
C SER A 2 0.57 12.52 13.69
N LEU A 3 0.22 13.12 12.55
CA LEU A 3 -1.12 13.00 11.96
C LEU A 3 -1.46 11.55 11.64
N PHE A 4 -0.53 10.82 11.01
CA PHE A 4 -0.71 9.42 10.63
C PHE A 4 -1.00 8.54 11.85
N ARG A 5 -0.18 8.64 12.91
CA ARG A 5 -0.41 7.93 14.17
C ARG A 5 -1.80 8.23 14.73
N ARG A 6 -2.20 9.51 14.77
CA ARG A 6 -3.53 9.90 15.27
C ARG A 6 -4.66 9.22 14.50
N LYS A 7 -4.57 9.20 13.16
CA LYS A 7 -5.57 8.52 12.32
C LYS A 7 -5.58 7.01 12.49
N MET A 8 -4.43 6.39 12.74
CA MET A 8 -4.38 4.98 13.12
C MET A 8 -5.06 4.72 14.46
N ILE A 9 -4.80 5.56 15.48
CA ILE A 9 -5.45 5.45 16.80
C ILE A 9 -6.96 5.58 16.66
N ASP A 10 -7.44 6.58 15.91
CA ASP A 10 -8.87 6.81 15.67
C ASP A 10 -9.53 5.56 15.04
N ALA A 11 -8.84 4.89 14.12
CA ALA A 11 -9.37 3.72 13.41
C ALA A 11 -9.26 2.40 14.22
N ILE A 12 -8.26 2.28 15.09
CA ILE A 12 -7.99 1.09 15.91
C ILE A 12 -8.74 1.14 17.24
N GLY A 13 -8.99 2.33 17.78
CA GLY A 13 -9.60 2.55 19.09
C GLY A 13 -8.62 2.46 20.27
N SER A 14 -7.33 2.25 20.02
CA SER A 14 -6.28 2.19 21.04
C SER A 14 -4.95 2.73 20.50
N ASP A 15 -4.08 3.20 21.40
CA ASP A 15 -2.73 3.66 21.06
C ASP A 15 -1.66 2.65 21.52
N SER A 16 -0.46 2.76 20.94
CA SER A 16 0.72 2.00 21.32
C SER A 16 1.50 2.71 22.43
N ASN A 17 2.05 1.93 23.37
CA ASN A 17 2.99 2.43 24.37
C ASN A 17 4.36 2.81 23.77
N ASN A 18 4.63 2.37 22.53
CA ASN A 18 5.88 2.68 21.83
C ASN A 18 5.90 4.14 21.35
N LYS A 19 7.09 4.61 20.97
CA LYS A 19 7.33 5.96 20.46
C LYS A 19 7.83 5.92 19.02
N GLY A 20 7.72 7.05 18.34
CA GLY A 20 8.27 7.21 17.00
C GLY A 20 7.72 6.20 16.00
N TYR A 21 8.61 5.61 15.20
CA TYR A 21 8.29 4.65 14.16
C TYR A 21 7.78 3.31 14.72
N ASP A 22 8.33 2.86 15.85
CA ASP A 22 7.95 1.58 16.48
C ASP A 22 6.48 1.56 16.88
N ALA A 23 5.92 2.72 17.23
CA ALA A 23 4.47 2.87 17.46
C ALA A 23 3.65 2.63 16.18
N ILE A 24 4.15 3.08 15.03
CA ILE A 24 3.47 2.87 13.73
C ILE A 24 3.49 1.39 13.35
N VAL A 25 4.63 0.73 13.55
CA VAL A 25 4.79 -0.70 13.31
C VAL A 25 3.87 -1.50 14.23
N ASP A 26 3.83 -1.16 15.52
CA ASP A 26 2.96 -1.81 16.50
C ASP A 26 1.47 -1.64 16.18
N LEU A 27 1.02 -0.39 15.94
CA LEU A 27 -0.37 -0.10 15.55
C LEU A 27 -0.76 -0.83 14.26
N THR A 28 0.17 -0.94 13.30
CA THR A 28 -0.06 -1.70 12.07
C THR A 28 -0.29 -3.18 12.37
N ARG A 29 0.56 -3.79 13.22
CA ARG A 29 0.41 -5.20 13.61
C ARG A 29 -0.94 -5.42 14.32
N VAL A 30 -1.30 -4.51 15.22
CA VAL A 30 -2.62 -4.51 15.88
C VAL A 30 -3.73 -4.46 14.85
N LEU A 31 -3.70 -3.51 13.91
CA LEU A 31 -4.71 -3.38 12.83
C LEU A 31 -4.83 -4.65 11.98
N ASN A 32 -3.72 -5.31 11.67
CA ASN A 32 -3.73 -6.57 10.91
C ASN A 32 -4.24 -7.75 11.74
N SER A 33 -3.99 -7.77 13.05
CA SER A 33 -4.43 -8.85 13.95
C SER A 33 -5.87 -8.73 14.44
N GLN A 34 -6.40 -7.50 14.58
CA GLN A 34 -7.75 -7.23 15.10
C GLN A 34 -8.83 -7.72 14.14
N SER A 35 -8.55 -7.72 12.84
CA SER A 35 -9.50 -8.17 11.84
C SER A 35 -9.57 -9.69 11.78
N ASN A 36 -10.78 -10.21 11.59
CA ASN A 36 -11.01 -11.65 11.39
C ASN A 36 -10.78 -12.08 9.94
N ASN A 37 -10.84 -11.14 8.99
CA ASN A 37 -10.55 -11.36 7.58
C ASN A 37 -9.56 -10.29 7.06
N PRO A 38 -8.78 -10.59 5.99
CA PRO A 38 -7.86 -9.62 5.40
C PRO A 38 -8.56 -8.37 4.83
N ARG A 39 -9.81 -8.51 4.36
CA ARG A 39 -10.54 -7.45 3.68
C ARG A 39 -10.90 -6.28 4.62
N ASP A 40 -11.25 -6.56 5.86
CA ASP A 40 -11.56 -5.55 6.88
C ASP A 40 -10.33 -4.69 7.17
N THR A 41 -9.15 -5.31 7.28
CA THR A 41 -7.88 -4.59 7.41
C THR A 41 -7.63 -3.70 6.21
N GLN A 42 -7.91 -4.19 5.00
CA GLN A 42 -7.70 -3.42 3.79
C GLN A 42 -8.63 -2.20 3.71
N ILE A 43 -9.92 -2.38 4.01
CA ILE A 43 -10.93 -1.31 4.03
C ILE A 43 -10.57 -0.27 5.08
N LYS A 44 -10.27 -0.70 6.31
CA LYS A 44 -9.86 0.21 7.40
C LYS A 44 -8.59 0.98 7.04
N THR A 45 -7.60 0.31 6.45
CA THR A 45 -6.36 0.98 6.01
C THR A 45 -6.64 2.02 4.93
N ARG A 46 -7.49 1.72 3.93
CA ARG A 46 -7.88 2.69 2.91
C ARG A 46 -8.61 3.89 3.52
N GLN A 47 -9.47 3.67 4.52
CA GLN A 47 -10.13 4.74 5.27
C GLN A 47 -9.13 5.61 6.04
N ILE A 48 -8.09 5.01 6.65
CA ILE A 48 -6.99 5.74 7.28
C ILE A 48 -6.30 6.61 6.23
N LEU A 49 -5.93 6.06 5.07
CA LEU A 49 -5.31 6.82 3.96
C LEU A 49 -6.18 8.00 3.52
N LEU A 50 -7.48 7.77 3.31
CA LEU A 50 -8.44 8.82 2.97
C LEU A 50 -8.50 9.92 4.03
N SER A 51 -8.48 9.54 5.32
CA SER A 51 -8.57 10.49 6.43
C SER A 51 -7.34 11.39 6.59
N LEU A 52 -6.23 11.10 5.89
CA LEU A 52 -5.05 11.96 5.85
C LEU A 52 -5.27 13.22 5.00
N PHE A 53 -6.26 13.19 4.12
CA PHE A 53 -6.57 14.27 3.20
C PHE A 53 -7.89 14.95 3.58
N PRO A 54 -8.05 16.24 3.25
CA PRO A 54 -9.36 16.87 3.27
C PRO A 54 -10.34 16.10 2.37
N SER A 55 -11.60 15.93 2.81
CA SER A 55 -12.60 15.11 2.12
C SER A 55 -12.89 15.52 0.67
N TRP A 56 -12.69 16.80 0.34
CA TRP A 56 -12.87 17.34 -1.01
C TRP A 56 -11.67 17.06 -1.93
N LEU A 57 -10.48 16.78 -1.39
CA LEU A 57 -9.25 16.75 -2.18
C LEU A 57 -9.18 15.55 -3.14
N PRO A 58 -9.35 14.27 -2.71
CA PRO A 58 -9.32 13.14 -3.64
C PRO A 58 -10.32 13.24 -4.82
N PRO A 59 -11.62 13.55 -4.61
CA PRO A 59 -12.55 13.66 -5.73
C PRO A 59 -12.22 14.85 -6.65
N ALA A 60 -11.77 15.98 -6.09
CA ALA A 60 -11.33 17.11 -6.89
C ALA A 60 -10.08 16.76 -7.73
N PHE A 61 -9.10 16.08 -7.14
CA PHE A 61 -7.89 15.62 -7.84
C PHE A 61 -8.25 14.70 -9.02
N LYS A 62 -9.16 13.74 -8.80
CA LYS A 62 -9.65 12.82 -9.82
C LYS A 62 -10.24 13.54 -11.04
N VAL A 63 -11.02 14.60 -10.82
CA VAL A 63 -11.70 15.35 -11.88
C VAL A 63 -10.76 16.34 -12.57
N MET A 64 -9.91 17.03 -11.81
CA MET A 64 -9.08 18.13 -12.31
C MET A 64 -7.75 17.67 -12.90
N PHE A 65 -7.20 16.54 -12.46
CA PHE A 65 -5.88 16.06 -12.87
C PHE A 65 -5.94 14.65 -13.46
N SER A 66 -6.41 13.64 -12.72
CA SER A 66 -6.27 12.23 -13.14
C SER A 66 -6.96 11.92 -14.47
N LYS A 67 -8.17 12.44 -14.68
CA LYS A 67 -8.92 12.27 -15.93
C LYS A 67 -8.38 13.09 -17.11
N PRO A 68 -8.17 14.41 -16.99
CA PRO A 68 -7.73 15.23 -18.13
C PRO A 68 -6.25 15.07 -18.47
N LEU A 69 -5.41 14.75 -17.48
CA LEU A 69 -3.95 14.72 -17.59
C LEU A 69 -3.38 13.47 -16.89
N PRO A 70 -3.67 12.26 -17.39
CA PRO A 70 -3.36 11.01 -16.69
C PRO A 70 -1.85 10.81 -16.46
N ASP A 71 -1.01 11.07 -17.46
CA ASP A 71 0.44 10.87 -17.35
C ASP A 71 1.08 11.89 -16.40
N LEU A 72 0.70 13.16 -16.49
CA LEU A 72 1.14 14.20 -15.56
C LEU A 72 0.71 13.87 -14.13
N SER A 73 -0.51 13.35 -13.96
CA SER A 73 -1.02 12.94 -12.65
C SER A 73 -0.21 11.78 -12.07
N CYS A 74 0.19 10.81 -12.89
CA CYS A 74 1.06 9.72 -12.46
C CYS A 74 2.43 10.24 -12.04
N GLN A 75 3.05 11.12 -12.83
CA GLN A 75 4.34 11.74 -12.51
C GLN A 75 4.28 12.57 -11.23
N LEU A 76 3.23 13.38 -11.06
CA LEU A 76 3.04 14.19 -9.87
C LEU A 76 2.88 13.32 -8.62
N ASN A 77 2.08 12.24 -8.70
CA ASN A 77 1.92 11.33 -7.57
C ASN A 77 3.21 10.57 -7.26
N ALA A 78 3.98 10.13 -8.27
CA ALA A 78 5.28 9.53 -8.05
C ALA A 78 6.23 10.48 -7.30
N TRP A 79 6.32 11.74 -7.73
CA TRP A 79 7.15 12.74 -7.09
C TRP A 79 6.68 13.07 -5.65
N VAL A 80 5.38 13.27 -5.45
CA VAL A 80 4.80 13.55 -4.12
C VAL A 80 4.99 12.36 -3.19
N THR A 81 4.79 11.12 -3.65
CA THR A 81 5.03 9.90 -2.86
C THR A 81 6.50 9.81 -2.47
N MET A 82 7.44 10.02 -3.39
CA MET A 82 8.87 10.05 -3.07
C MET A 82 9.17 11.12 -2.00
N LEU A 83 8.65 12.34 -2.11
CA LEU A 83 8.95 13.40 -1.15
C LEU A 83 8.32 13.17 0.23
N THR A 84 7.09 12.68 0.28
CA THR A 84 6.28 12.70 1.51
C THR A 84 6.26 11.37 2.26
N CYS A 85 6.63 10.26 1.61
CA CYS A 85 6.54 8.92 2.19
C CYS A 85 7.89 8.30 2.57
N GLN A 86 9.03 8.98 2.34
CA GLN A 86 10.36 8.48 2.72
C GLN A 86 10.50 8.20 4.23
N TRP A 87 9.87 9.02 5.09
CA TRP A 87 9.89 8.76 6.54
C TRP A 87 9.21 7.43 6.91
N LEU A 88 8.27 6.97 6.09
CA LEU A 88 7.52 5.73 6.30
C LEU A 88 8.20 4.53 5.65
N MET A 89 8.63 4.69 4.40
CA MET A 89 9.11 3.59 3.55
C MET A 89 10.63 3.47 3.49
N GLY A 90 11.40 4.50 3.85
CA GLY A 90 12.85 4.52 3.65
C GLY A 90 13.26 5.26 2.37
N PRO A 91 14.51 5.10 1.89
CA PRO A 91 15.02 5.77 0.69
C PRO A 91 14.19 5.43 -0.56
N CYS A 92 13.75 6.47 -1.27
CA CYS A 92 12.92 6.36 -2.47
C CYS A 92 13.53 7.16 -3.63
N LYS A 93 13.39 6.66 -4.86
CA LYS A 93 13.80 7.35 -6.09
C LYS A 93 12.69 7.27 -7.12
N VAL A 94 12.47 8.36 -7.85
CA VAL A 94 11.61 8.34 -9.04
C VAL A 94 12.36 7.65 -10.17
N ASN A 95 11.66 6.78 -10.90
CA ASN A 95 12.20 6.04 -12.05
C ASN A 95 11.17 5.91 -13.17
N ASP A 96 11.65 5.47 -14.32
CA ASP A 96 10.79 5.07 -15.44
C ASP A 96 10.30 3.64 -15.23
N VAL A 97 9.04 3.37 -15.58
CA VAL A 97 8.39 2.07 -15.36
C VAL A 97 7.48 1.73 -16.53
N GLU A 98 7.22 0.44 -16.71
CA GLU A 98 6.16 -0.01 -17.60
C GLU A 98 4.79 0.38 -17.02
N VAL A 99 3.93 0.92 -17.87
CA VAL A 99 2.55 1.31 -17.58
C VAL A 99 1.59 0.61 -18.55
N ASP A 100 0.29 0.78 -18.34
CA ASP A 100 -0.73 0.11 -19.15
C ASP A 100 -0.50 0.30 -20.66
N GLY A 101 -0.68 -0.81 -21.40
CA GLY A 101 -0.40 -0.87 -22.85
C GLY A 101 1.07 -1.17 -23.20
N GLY A 102 1.91 -1.55 -22.24
CA GLY A 102 3.32 -1.90 -22.48
C GLY A 102 4.21 -0.69 -22.78
N ARG A 103 3.72 0.51 -22.46
CA ARG A 103 4.41 1.78 -22.65
C ARG A 103 5.44 2.00 -21.54
N LEU A 104 6.57 2.62 -21.87
CA LEU A 104 7.48 3.16 -20.86
C LEU A 104 6.96 4.52 -20.37
N GLY A 105 6.52 4.58 -19.12
CA GLY A 105 6.07 5.80 -18.45
C GLY A 105 7.23 6.52 -17.79
N SER A 106 7.63 7.68 -18.34
CA SER A 106 8.77 8.43 -17.81
C SER A 106 8.42 9.15 -16.51
N GLY A 107 9.20 8.92 -15.46
CA GLY A 107 9.00 9.49 -14.13
C GLY A 107 7.70 9.05 -13.44
N GLN A 108 7.08 7.94 -13.88
CA GLN A 108 5.83 7.42 -13.32
C GLN A 108 6.06 6.32 -12.26
N GLY A 109 7.32 6.01 -11.95
CA GLY A 109 7.69 5.03 -10.96
C GLY A 109 8.23 5.64 -9.67
N VAL A 110 8.04 4.93 -8.56
CA VAL A 110 8.81 5.15 -7.33
C VAL A 110 9.41 3.83 -6.88
N LEU A 111 10.74 3.73 -6.93
CA LEU A 111 11.47 2.62 -6.34
C LEU A 111 11.79 2.96 -4.90
N VAL A 112 11.21 2.20 -3.97
CA VAL A 112 11.68 2.14 -2.58
C VAL A 112 12.84 1.15 -2.56
N GLU A 113 14.06 1.65 -2.33
CA GLU A 113 15.28 0.84 -2.44
C GLU A 113 15.34 -0.26 -1.37
N ARG A 114 14.88 0.07 -0.16
CA ARG A 114 14.71 -0.86 0.95
C ARG A 114 13.56 -0.38 1.83
N CYS A 115 12.44 -1.09 1.77
CA CYS A 115 11.19 -0.73 2.42
C CYS A 115 11.28 -0.99 3.93
N ARG A 116 11.55 0.08 4.69
CA ARG A 116 11.58 0.06 6.16
C ARG A 116 10.29 -0.52 6.74
N TYR A 117 9.14 -0.22 6.14
CA TYR A 117 7.85 -0.71 6.62
C TYR A 117 7.73 -2.23 6.50
N LEU A 118 8.15 -2.79 5.36
CA LEU A 118 8.16 -4.23 5.14
C LEU A 118 9.19 -4.93 6.04
N GLU A 119 10.39 -4.37 6.12
CA GLU A 119 11.51 -4.91 6.91
C GLU A 119 11.17 -4.96 8.40
N GLU A 120 10.69 -3.86 8.97
CA GLU A 120 10.40 -3.75 10.41
C GLU A 120 9.14 -4.52 10.80
N THR A 121 8.11 -4.55 9.95
CA THR A 121 6.92 -5.38 10.23
C THR A 121 7.24 -6.86 10.09
N GLY A 122 8.18 -7.23 9.23
CA GLY A 122 8.66 -8.60 9.04
C GLY A 122 7.54 -9.57 8.64
N CYS A 123 6.53 -9.10 7.91
CA CYS A 123 5.32 -9.89 7.66
C CYS A 123 4.67 -9.51 6.33
N ALA A 124 4.76 -10.41 5.34
CA ALA A 124 4.17 -10.18 4.01
C ALA A 124 2.64 -10.01 4.08
N SER A 125 1.94 -10.67 5.00
CA SER A 125 0.50 -10.42 5.26
C SER A 125 0.22 -8.95 5.63
N VAL A 126 1.06 -8.34 6.47
CA VAL A 126 0.94 -6.91 6.82
C VAL A 126 1.22 -6.03 5.61
N CYS A 127 2.27 -6.33 4.85
CA CYS A 127 2.59 -5.60 3.62
C CYS A 127 1.44 -5.63 2.61
N LEU A 128 0.85 -6.79 2.37
CA LEU A 128 -0.27 -6.95 1.43
C LEU A 128 -1.52 -6.20 1.90
N ASN A 129 -1.92 -6.43 3.16
CA ASN A 129 -3.24 -6.01 3.66
C ASN A 129 -3.26 -4.60 4.25
N SER A 130 -2.11 -4.08 4.69
CA SER A 130 -1.98 -2.76 5.31
C SER A 130 -1.15 -1.78 4.49
N CYS A 131 -0.60 -2.18 3.34
CA CYS A 131 0.12 -1.29 2.44
C CYS A 131 -0.30 -1.46 0.97
N LYS A 132 0.01 -2.59 0.34
CA LYS A 132 -0.20 -2.80 -1.12
C LYS A 132 -1.66 -2.64 -1.53
N ILE A 133 -2.55 -3.53 -1.09
CA ILE A 133 -3.93 -3.55 -1.56
C ILE A 133 -4.66 -2.24 -1.25
N PRO A 134 -4.59 -1.70 -0.01
CA PRO A 134 -5.32 -0.47 0.32
C PRO A 134 -4.84 0.75 -0.44
N THR A 135 -3.53 0.84 -0.69
CA THR A 135 -2.94 1.96 -1.45
C THR A 135 -3.32 1.88 -2.91
N GLN A 136 -3.26 0.69 -3.53
CA GLN A 136 -3.74 0.49 -4.89
C GLN A 136 -5.24 0.83 -5.02
N GLU A 137 -6.07 0.39 -4.08
CA GLU A 137 -7.50 0.74 -4.06
C GLU A 137 -7.74 2.24 -3.86
N PHE A 138 -6.96 2.89 -2.99
CA PHE A 138 -7.04 4.34 -2.78
C PHE A 138 -6.77 5.10 -4.08
N PHE A 139 -5.69 4.76 -4.78
CA PHE A 139 -5.38 5.43 -6.05
C PHE A 139 -6.43 5.15 -7.12
N ALA A 140 -6.86 3.89 -7.28
CA ALA A 140 -7.83 3.52 -8.31
C ALA A 140 -9.22 4.13 -8.04
N LYS A 141 -9.75 3.99 -6.82
CA LYS A 141 -11.13 4.36 -6.50
C LYS A 141 -11.25 5.85 -6.19
N ASP A 142 -10.34 6.39 -5.38
CA ASP A 142 -10.46 7.75 -4.82
C ASP A 142 -9.70 8.79 -5.63
N MET A 143 -8.43 8.54 -5.96
CA MET A 143 -7.61 9.47 -6.76
C MET A 143 -7.89 9.35 -8.27
N GLY A 144 -8.42 8.21 -8.73
CA GLY A 144 -8.82 7.98 -10.11
C GLY A 144 -7.69 7.70 -11.08
N LEU A 145 -6.60 7.06 -10.63
CA LEU A 145 -5.52 6.59 -11.48
C LEU A 145 -5.06 5.21 -11.02
N PRO A 146 -4.64 4.33 -11.95
CA PRO A 146 -4.15 3.02 -11.59
C PRO A 146 -2.76 3.10 -10.95
N LEU A 147 -2.51 2.24 -9.97
CA LEU A 147 -1.20 2.07 -9.35
C LEU A 147 -1.02 0.57 -9.10
N THR A 148 0.11 0.03 -9.52
CA THR A 148 0.57 -1.30 -9.10
C THR A 148 1.76 -1.15 -8.16
N MET A 149 1.76 -1.89 -7.06
CA MET A 149 2.87 -1.97 -6.12
C MET A 149 3.45 -3.39 -6.15
N THR A 150 4.75 -3.52 -6.39
CA THR A 150 5.44 -4.80 -6.51
C THR A 150 6.51 -4.89 -5.42
N PRO A 151 6.20 -5.48 -4.25
CA PRO A 151 7.17 -5.71 -3.20
C PRO A 151 8.10 -6.87 -3.58
N ASN A 152 9.38 -6.73 -3.24
CA ASN A 152 10.35 -7.82 -3.24
C ASN A 152 10.64 -8.23 -1.79
N TYR A 153 10.33 -9.49 -1.46
CA TYR A 153 10.49 -10.02 -0.11
C TYR A 153 11.91 -10.53 0.20
N GLU A 154 12.79 -10.59 -0.79
CA GLU A 154 14.19 -11.03 -0.61
C GLU A 154 15.12 -9.87 -0.25
N ASP A 155 15.01 -8.74 -0.97
CA ASP A 155 15.86 -7.56 -0.76
C ASP A 155 15.15 -6.39 -0.04
N PHE A 156 13.85 -6.57 0.24
CA PHE A 156 12.94 -5.59 0.85
C PHE A 156 12.62 -4.37 -0.03
N SER A 157 13.00 -4.34 -1.31
CA SER A 157 12.60 -3.26 -2.22
C SER A 157 11.10 -3.29 -2.53
N CYS A 158 10.55 -2.17 -3.01
CA CYS A 158 9.17 -2.12 -3.49
C CYS A 158 9.03 -1.11 -4.62
N GLN A 159 8.55 -1.57 -5.78
CA GLN A 159 8.31 -0.70 -6.94
C GLN A 159 6.85 -0.26 -6.96
N PHE A 160 6.63 1.05 -7.03
CA PHE A 160 5.33 1.66 -7.32
C PHE A 160 5.32 2.04 -8.81
N SER A 161 4.30 1.63 -9.54
CA SER A 161 4.11 1.94 -10.96
C SER A 161 2.78 2.66 -11.16
N PHE A 162 2.81 3.99 -11.20
CA PHE A 162 1.63 4.81 -11.44
C PHE A 162 1.27 4.78 -12.93
N GLY A 163 0.02 4.49 -13.26
CA GLY A 163 -0.41 4.24 -14.64
C GLY A 163 -0.44 2.76 -15.00
N LEU A 164 -0.09 1.85 -14.08
CA LEU A 164 -0.17 0.40 -14.28
C LEU A 164 -1.30 -0.20 -13.45
N THR A 165 -2.25 -0.86 -14.11
CA THR A 165 -3.40 -1.49 -13.47
C THR A 165 -2.99 -2.74 -12.69
N PRO A 166 -3.38 -2.88 -11.41
CA PRO A 166 -3.11 -4.07 -10.62
C PRO A 166 -3.60 -5.35 -11.29
N LYS A 167 -2.74 -6.37 -11.30
CA LYS A 167 -3.10 -7.71 -11.73
C LYS A 167 -4.12 -8.35 -10.78
N PRO A 168 -4.91 -9.32 -11.26
CA PRO A 168 -5.67 -10.19 -10.38
C PRO A 168 -4.79 -10.86 -9.32
N VAL A 169 -5.32 -11.06 -8.12
CA VAL A 169 -4.60 -11.70 -7.00
C VAL A 169 -4.02 -13.05 -7.37
N THR A 170 -4.70 -13.81 -8.23
CA THR A 170 -4.26 -15.12 -8.73
C THR A 170 -3.00 -15.06 -9.60
N GLU A 171 -2.72 -13.91 -10.20
CA GLU A 171 -1.59 -13.68 -11.12
C GLU A 171 -0.52 -12.78 -10.49
N ASP A 172 -0.71 -12.36 -9.25
CA ASP A 172 0.19 -11.46 -8.53
C ASP A 172 1.12 -12.28 -7.61
N GLU A 173 2.39 -12.34 -8.01
CA GLU A 173 3.44 -13.09 -7.33
C GLU A 173 3.65 -12.68 -5.86
N ALA A 174 3.25 -11.46 -5.49
CA ALA A 174 3.30 -11.00 -4.11
C ALA A 174 2.44 -11.87 -3.17
N PHE A 175 1.41 -12.55 -3.70
CA PHE A 175 0.55 -13.46 -2.94
C PHE A 175 1.03 -14.92 -2.96
N ALA A 176 1.94 -15.26 -3.88
CA ALA A 176 2.52 -16.61 -3.96
C ALA A 176 3.61 -16.83 -2.91
N THR A 177 4.22 -15.76 -2.39
CA THR A 177 5.36 -15.85 -1.47
C THR A 177 4.92 -16.26 -0.05
N PRO A 178 5.60 -17.24 0.59
CA PRO A 178 5.34 -17.60 1.98
C PRO A 178 5.68 -16.47 2.95
N CYS A 179 5.00 -16.43 4.09
CA CYS A 179 5.28 -15.43 5.12
C CYS A 179 6.63 -15.65 5.79
N PHE A 180 7.30 -14.56 6.13
CA PHE A 180 8.52 -14.57 6.94
C PHE A 180 8.33 -15.38 8.23
N ALA A 181 9.40 -15.99 8.73
CA ALA A 181 9.36 -16.86 9.91
C ALA A 181 8.78 -16.15 11.15
N GLN A 182 9.07 -14.86 11.29
CA GLN A 182 8.64 -13.99 12.38
C GLN A 182 7.24 -13.38 12.21
N CYS A 183 6.55 -13.65 11.10
CA CYS A 183 5.23 -13.05 10.81
C CYS A 183 4.16 -13.64 11.74
N PRO A 184 3.50 -12.83 12.59
CA PRO A 184 2.47 -13.32 13.52
C PRO A 184 1.29 -13.99 12.82
N SER A 185 0.98 -13.57 11.58
CA SER A 185 -0.09 -14.15 10.77
C SER A 185 0.17 -15.60 10.33
N LYS A 186 1.42 -16.08 10.40
CA LYS A 186 1.79 -17.46 10.04
C LYS A 186 1.11 -18.50 10.94
N GLN A 187 0.83 -18.15 12.20
CA GLN A 187 0.18 -19.08 13.15
C GLN A 187 -1.33 -19.22 12.92
N ARG A 188 -1.99 -18.22 12.31
CA ARG A 188 -3.45 -18.22 12.08
C ARG A 188 -3.88 -19.03 10.85
N HIS A 189 -2.97 -19.32 9.92
CA HIS A 189 -3.30 -20.07 8.70
C HIS A 189 -2.35 -21.26 8.55
N ARG A 190 -2.89 -22.49 8.62
CA ARG A 190 -2.17 -23.75 8.32
C ARG A 190 -1.95 -23.91 6.80
N GLY A 191 -1.30 -22.94 6.16
CA GLY A 191 -1.05 -22.92 4.72
C GLY A 191 0.34 -22.39 4.36
N TYR A 192 0.83 -22.76 3.18
CA TYR A 192 2.13 -22.33 2.64
C TYR A 192 2.11 -20.90 2.07
N ARG A 193 0.95 -20.24 1.98
CA ARG A 193 0.79 -18.88 1.42
C ARG A 193 0.43 -17.88 2.52
N CYS A 194 0.94 -16.66 2.39
CA CYS A 194 0.51 -15.58 3.27
C CYS A 194 -0.98 -15.30 3.11
N PRO A 195 -1.73 -15.14 4.21
CA PRO A 195 -3.11 -14.68 4.14
C PRO A 195 -3.16 -13.23 3.66
N GLY A 196 -3.56 -13.06 2.40
CA GLY A 196 -4.00 -11.79 1.80
C GLY A 196 -5.20 -11.97 0.87
N ALA A 197 -5.71 -13.21 0.73
CA ALA A 197 -6.63 -13.61 -0.32
C ALA A 197 -7.72 -14.55 0.22
N ASP A 198 -8.67 -14.00 0.98
CA ASP A 198 -10.04 -14.55 1.04
C ASP A 198 -10.98 -13.60 0.28
N VAL A 199 -10.56 -13.14 -0.90
CA VAL A 199 -11.33 -12.19 -1.71
C VAL A 199 -11.49 -12.72 -3.13
N ASP A 200 -12.48 -13.59 -3.30
CA ASP A 200 -13.26 -13.63 -4.53
C ASP A 200 -13.87 -12.25 -4.74
N THR A 201 -13.15 -11.32 -5.36
CA THR A 201 -13.73 -10.11 -6.02
C THR A 201 -12.65 -9.32 -6.76
N LEU A 202 -12.23 -9.87 -7.89
CA LEU A 202 -11.88 -9.07 -9.07
C LEU A 202 -12.68 -9.61 -10.26
N VAL A 203 -14.00 -9.61 -10.13
CA VAL A 203 -14.88 -9.59 -11.30
C VAL A 203 -15.13 -8.12 -11.59
N VAL A 204 -14.50 -7.68 -12.67
CA VAL A 204 -14.81 -6.43 -13.36
C VAL A 204 -16.28 -6.51 -13.78
N THR A 205 -17.11 -5.63 -13.22
CA THR A 205 -18.36 -5.15 -13.81
C THR A 205 -18.41 -3.64 -13.66
#